data_AF-W1YKV9-F1
#
_entry.id   AF-W1YKV9-F1
#
_cell.length_a   1.000
_cell.length_b   1.000
_cell.length_c   1.000
_cell.angle_alpha   90.00
_cell.angle_beta   90.00
_cell.angle_gamma   90.00
#
_symmetry.space_group_name_H-M   'P 1'
#
loop_
_entity.id
_entity.type
_entity.pdbx_description
1 polymer ?
#
loop_
_entity_poly.entity_id
_entity_poly.type
_entity_poly.pdbx_seq_one_letter_code
_entity_poly.pdbx_strand_id
1 'polypeptide(L)' 'MLGGGEDPLYVASLVRFASEDVGMADPGALQMTLAAWDTYERLGSPEGELAIAQAVVYLATAPKSIAVYRALGR' A
#
# COMPACT_ATOMS: atom_id res chain seq x y z
N MET A 1 -11.90 1.43 9.27
CA MET A 1 -10.54 0.86 9.32
C MET A 1 -10.57 -0.47 10.09
N LEU A 2 -10.68 -1.58 9.34
CA LEU A 2 -10.76 -3.01 9.70
C LEU A 2 -11.81 -3.46 10.74
N GLY A 3 -12.00 -2.78 11.87
CA GLY A 3 -13.07 -3.10 12.83
C GLY A 3 -14.49 -2.66 12.39
N GLY A 4 -14.60 -1.92 11.29
CA GLY A 4 -15.83 -1.26 10.84
C GLY A 4 -16.52 -1.88 9.62
N GLY A 5 -16.09 -3.06 9.15
CA GLY A 5 -16.64 -3.67 7.93
C GLY A 5 -16.26 -2.95 6.63
N GLU A 6 -15.09 -2.30 6.61
CA GLU A 6 -14.60 -1.66 5.39
C GLU A 6 -14.16 -2.68 4.35
N ASP A 7 -14.52 -2.38 3.11
CA ASP A 7 -14.36 -3.24 1.94
C ASP A 7 -12.87 -3.58 1.67
N PRO A 8 -12.54 -4.82 1.23
CA PRO A 8 -11.19 -5.20 0.78
C PRO A 8 -10.53 -4.22 -0.22
N LEU A 9 -11.30 -3.35 -0.87
CA LEU A 9 -10.80 -2.18 -1.62
C LEU A 9 -9.91 -1.21 -0.82
N TYR A 10 -9.83 -1.29 0.51
CA TYR A 10 -8.90 -0.48 1.31
C TYR A 10 -7.44 -0.62 0.83
N VAL A 11 -7.03 -1.80 0.38
CA VAL A 11 -5.66 -2.03 -0.12
C VAL A 11 -5.40 -1.32 -1.46
N ALA A 12 -6.43 -1.02 -2.25
CA ALA A 12 -6.29 -0.25 -3.50
C ALA A 12 -5.79 1.18 -3.19
N SER A 13 -6.15 1.71 -2.02
CA SER A 13 -5.66 3.01 -1.55
C SER A 13 -4.16 2.96 -1.22
N LEU A 14 -3.63 1.83 -0.76
CA LEU A 14 -2.20 1.65 -0.44
C LEU A 14 -1.34 1.54 -1.70
N VAL A 15 -1.81 0.82 -2.72
CA VAL A 15 -1.13 0.73 -4.03
C VAL A 15 -1.03 2.11 -4.67
N ARG A 16 -2.08 2.92 -4.56
CA ARG A 16 -2.05 4.31 -4.98
C ARG A 16 -1.04 5.12 -4.17
N PHE A 17 -1.03 5.00 -2.84
CA PHE A 17 -0.07 5.70 -1.97
C PHE A 17 1.39 5.35 -2.32
N ALA A 18 1.68 4.08 -2.58
CA ALA A 18 3.00 3.63 -3.04
C ALA A 18 3.42 4.28 -4.37
N SER A 19 2.48 4.51 -5.28
CA SER A 19 2.79 5.06 -6.62
C SER A 19 2.81 6.59 -6.65
N GLU A 20 1.93 7.23 -5.89
CA GLU A 20 1.72 8.68 -5.87
C GLU A 20 2.74 9.39 -4.98
N ASP A 21 2.91 8.91 -3.74
CA ASP A 21 3.68 9.62 -2.71
C ASP A 21 5.07 9.05 -2.46
N VAL A 22 5.30 7.77 -2.77
CA VAL A 22 6.64 7.13 -2.68
C VAL A 22 7.32 7.10 -4.06
N GLY A 23 6.63 6.52 -5.05
CA GLY A 23 7.07 6.51 -6.44
C GLY A 23 8.49 5.97 -6.60
N MET A 24 9.32 6.70 -7.35
CA MET A 24 10.72 6.31 -7.62
C MET A 24 11.69 6.55 -6.46
N ALA A 25 11.26 7.16 -5.35
CA ALA A 25 12.11 7.27 -4.17
C ALA A 25 12.39 5.91 -3.53
N ASP A 26 11.43 5.00 -3.64
CA ASP A 26 11.58 3.59 -3.27
C ASP A 26 10.65 2.71 -4.12
N PRO A 27 11.16 2.18 -5.25
CA PRO A 27 10.38 1.33 -6.14
C PRO A 27 9.86 0.04 -5.48
N GLY A 28 10.45 -0.39 -4.36
CA GLY A 28 10.02 -1.57 -3.60
C GLY A 28 8.65 -1.40 -2.94
N ALA A 29 8.22 -0.15 -2.71
CA ALA A 29 6.94 0.17 -2.08
C ALA A 29 5.73 -0.44 -2.81
N LEU A 30 5.74 -0.42 -4.15
CA LEU A 30 4.66 -1.00 -4.93
C LEU A 30 4.56 -2.51 -4.71
N GLN A 31 5.69 -3.22 -4.77
CA GLN A 31 5.72 -4.67 -4.54
C GLN A 31 5.31 -5.03 -3.12
N MET A 32 5.74 -4.25 -2.11
CA MET A 32 5.34 -4.45 -0.72
C MET A 32 3.81 -4.37 -0.55
N THR A 33 3.17 -3.39 -1.19
CA THR A 33 1.70 -3.24 -1.13
C THR A 33 0.95 -4.36 -1.85
N LEU A 34 1.46 -4.82 -3.00
CA LEU A 34 0.88 -5.95 -3.72
C LEU A 34 1.05 -7.27 -2.96
N ALA A 35 2.18 -7.47 -2.30
CA ALA A 35 2.39 -8.64 -1.45
C ALA A 35 1.45 -8.64 -0.23
N ALA A 36 1.21 -7.48 0.38
CA ALA A 36 0.23 -7.35 1.46
C ALA A 36 -1.20 -7.63 0.98
N TRP A 37 -1.55 -7.19 -0.24
CA TRP A 37 -2.82 -7.55 -0.89
C TRP A 37 -2.96 -9.06 -1.04
N ASP A 38 -1.99 -9.71 -1.70
CA ASP A 38 -2.00 -11.14 -1.97
C ASP A 38 -2.06 -11.97 -0.67
N THR A 39 -1.39 -11.49 0.38
CA THR A 39 -1.47 -12.11 1.71
C THR A 39 -2.88 -12.03 2.28
N TYR A 40 -3.55 -10.88 2.17
CA TYR A 40 -4.92 -10.71 2.65
C TYR A 40 -5.91 -11.57 1.86
N GLU A 41 -5.81 -11.61 0.54
CA GLU A 41 -6.70 -12.46 -0.28
C GLU A 41 -6.52 -13.95 0.01
N ARG A 42 -5.29 -14.41 0.28
CA ARG A 42 -5.01 -15.83 0.48
C ARG A 42 -5.27 -16.31 1.90
N LEU A 43 -4.91 -15.51 2.89
CA LEU A 43 -4.92 -15.94 4.30
C LEU A 43 -6.10 -15.35 5.07
N GLY A 44 -6.67 -14.24 4.61
CA GLY A 44 -7.73 -13.54 5.33
C GLY A 44 -7.24 -12.95 6.65
N SER A 45 -8.17 -12.75 7.59
CA SER A 45 -7.86 -12.25 8.94
C SER A 45 -7.48 -13.41 9.88
N PRO A 46 -6.49 -13.24 10.79
CA PRO A 46 -5.76 -12.00 11.10
C PRO A 46 -4.46 -11.75 10.30
N GLU A 47 -3.92 -12.75 9.59
CA GLU A 47 -2.60 -12.67 8.96
C GLU A 47 -2.53 -11.59 7.88
N GLY A 48 -3.59 -11.48 7.07
CA GLY A 48 -3.74 -10.44 6.07
C GLY A 48 -3.80 -9.04 6.66
N GLU A 49 -4.51 -8.87 7.78
CA GLU A 49 -4.59 -7.57 8.46
C GLU A 49 -3.22 -7.12 8.95
N LEU A 50 -2.44 -8.06 9.48
CA LEU A 50 -1.06 -7.81 9.89
C LEU A 50 -0.18 -7.44 8.70
N ALA A 51 -0.34 -8.11 7.55
CA ALA A 51 0.40 -7.78 6.33
C ALA A 51 0.06 -6.37 5.80
N ILE A 52 -1.22 -5.99 5.84
CA ILE A 52 -1.68 -4.63 5.51
C ILE A 52 -1.07 -3.62 6.47
N ALA A 53 -1.10 -3.88 7.78
CA ALA A 53 -0.51 -2.99 8.79
C ALA A 53 1.01 -2.81 8.56
N GLN A 54 1.73 -3.89 8.21
CA GLN A 54 3.14 -3.83 7.87
C GLN A 54 3.38 -2.94 6.63
N ALA A 55 2.58 -3.09 5.58
CA ALA A 55 2.68 -2.23 4.39
C ALA A 55 2.38 -0.76 4.71
N VAL A 56 1.41 -0.46 5.57
CA VAL A 56 1.11 0.92 6.01
C VAL A 56 2.31 1.54 6.71
N VAL A 57 2.92 0.84 7.66
CA VAL A 57 4.10 1.35 8.40
C VAL A 57 5.30 1.52 7.46
N TYR A 58 5.48 0.60 6.51
CA TYR A 58 6.49 0.72 5.48
C TYR A 58 6.31 2.00 4.67
N LEU A 59 5.13 2.22 4.09
CA LEU A 59 4.85 3.39 3.28
C LEU A 59 4.96 4.68 4.09
N ALA A 60 4.54 4.67 5.36
CA ALA A 60 4.66 5.83 6.25
C ALA A 60 6.12 6.27 6.43
N THR A 61 7.04 5.31 6.57
CA THR A 61 8.47 5.56 6.83
C THR A 61 9.34 5.65 5.57
N ALA A 62 8.85 5.21 4.41
CA ALA A 62 9.56 5.27 3.14
C ALA A 62 9.92 6.70 2.70
N PRO A 63 11.01 6.91 1.93
CA PRO A 63 11.31 8.21 1.32
C PRO A 63 10.20 8.59 0.32
N LYS A 64 9.85 9.88 0.24
CA LYS A 64 8.69 10.36 -0.54
C LYS A 64 9.11 11.06 -1.82
N SER A 65 8.44 10.77 -2.93
CA SER A 65 8.62 11.46 -4.21
C SER A 65 7.36 11.40 -5.08
N ILE A 66 6.81 12.59 -5.31
CA ILE A 66 5.66 12.81 -6.21
C ILE A 66 6.09 13.03 -7.68
N ALA A 67 7.36 12.76 -8.02
CA ALA A 67 7.88 13.01 -9.37
C ALA A 67 7.15 12.19 -10.44
N VAL A 68 6.82 10.92 -10.12
CA VAL A 68 6.05 10.04 -11.00
C VAL A 68 4.64 10.59 -11.20
N TYR A 69 3.99 10.99 -10.12
CA TYR A 69 2.63 11.54 -10.16
C TYR A 69 2.56 12.83 -11.00
N ARG A 70 3.52 13.75 -10.80
CA ARG A 70 3.66 14.97 -11.60
C ARG A 70 3.98 14.69 -13.07
N ALA A 71 4.84 13.71 -13.35
CA ALA A 71 5.18 13.32 -14.72
C ALA A 71 3.97 12.76 -15.48
N LEU A 72 3.02 12.14 -14.78
CA LEU A 72 1.73 11.71 -15.34
C LEU A 72 0.80 12.90 -15.69
N GLY A 73 1.13 14.12 -15.27
CA GLY A 73 0.33 15.32 -15.51
C GLY A 73 -0.83 15.49 -14.52
N ARG A 74 -0.71 14.91 -13.32
CA ARG A 74 -1.62 15.12 -12.20
C ARG A 74 -0.99 15.93 -11.07
#